data_AF-A0A8H5RMG2-F1
#
_entry.id   AF-A0A8H5RMG2-F1
#
_cell.length_a   1.000
_cell.length_b   1.000
_cell.length_c   1.000
_cell.angle_alpha   90.00
_cell.angle_beta   90.00
_cell.angle_gamma   90.00
#
_symmetry.space_group_name_H-M   'P 1'
#
loop_
_entity.id
_entity.type
_entity.pdbx_description
1 polymer ?
#
loop_
_entity_poly.entity_id
_entity_poly.type
_entity_poly.pdbx_seq_one_letter_code
_entity_poly.pdbx_strand_id
1 'polypeptide(L)'
;MGGRQIRPARVLQTVSEELNHNVLGGKSIPTPPWYNIMQSVPPAETLVRNVTPRLRSPNLQARKPKNLYRPQGICVVQRQLWLMEKEKLSEKKAYDITRREFYRLRQEEEIEKRVALEEAKHVGAYFGKSRIDVSHQLEDREFENWKIWAGKETERQEASRNSEIEDFGLEEVEEDIADDAEPEEKAEAVEGKKSP
;
A
#
# COMPACT_ATOMS: atom_id res chain seq x y z
N MET A 1 -4.45 -38.89 9.37
CA MET A 1 -3.03 -38.67 9.03
C MET A 1 -2.36 -37.94 10.19
N GLY A 2 -2.13 -38.58 11.33
CA GLY A 2 -1.00 -39.50 11.53
C GLY A 2 0.15 -38.83 12.29
N GLY A 3 -0.14 -38.01 13.31
CA GLY A 3 0.88 -37.47 14.20
C GLY A 3 1.27 -38.52 15.24
N ARG A 4 2.57 -38.76 15.44
CA ARG A 4 3.05 -39.65 16.51
C ARG A 4 2.55 -39.10 17.85
N GLN A 5 1.83 -39.89 18.63
CA GLN A 5 1.44 -39.53 20.00
C GLN A 5 2.65 -39.63 20.92
N ILE A 6 3.54 -38.65 20.84
CA ILE A 6 4.67 -38.54 21.76
C ILE A 6 4.16 -37.82 23.00
N ARG A 7 4.24 -38.46 24.17
CA ARG A 7 3.87 -37.88 25.47
C ARG A 7 5.15 -37.61 26.28
N PRO A 8 6.01 -36.67 25.87
CA PRO A 8 7.32 -36.48 26.49
C PRO A 8 7.21 -36.09 27.97
N ALA A 9 6.17 -35.31 28.33
CA ALA A 9 5.92 -34.91 29.71
C ALA A 9 5.57 -36.08 30.65
N ARG A 10 5.08 -37.20 30.12
CA ARG A 10 4.69 -38.39 30.91
C ARG A 10 5.79 -39.44 31.05
N VAL A 11 6.96 -39.22 30.44
CA VAL A 11 8.08 -40.16 30.44
C VAL A 11 8.51 -40.52 31.86
N LEU A 12 8.53 -39.55 32.78
CA LEU A 12 8.86 -39.80 34.19
C LEU A 12 7.84 -40.74 34.86
N GLN A 13 6.55 -40.46 34.65
CA GLN A 13 5.46 -41.26 35.24
C GLN A 13 5.51 -42.70 34.72
N THR A 14 5.63 -42.87 33.40
CA THR A 14 5.70 -44.21 32.80
C THR A 14 6.93 -44.98 33.29
N VAL A 15 8.11 -44.34 33.36
CA VAL A 15 9.32 -45.00 33.84
C VAL A 15 9.23 -45.34 35.34
N SER A 16 8.57 -44.50 36.15
CA SER A 16 8.35 -44.80 37.57
C SER A 16 7.42 -46.00 37.77
N GLU A 17 6.39 -46.14 36.94
CA GLU A 17 5.49 -47.31 36.95
C GLU A 17 6.25 -48.59 36.56
N GLU A 18 7.08 -48.53 35.52
CA GLU A 18 7.93 -49.67 35.09
C GLU A 18 8.94 -50.09 36.17
N LEU A 19 9.54 -49.15 36.90
CA LEU A 19 10.48 -49.46 37.98
C LEU A 19 9.80 -50.08 39.21
N ASN A 20 8.54 -49.72 39.47
CA ASN A 20 7.75 -50.26 40.59
C ASN A 20 7.20 -51.66 40.28
N HIS A 21 6.90 -51.96 39.02
CA HIS A 21 6.36 -53.26 38.60
C HIS A 21 7.48 -54.25 38.26
N ASN A 22 7.59 -55.35 39.02
CA ASN A 22 8.53 -56.43 38.72
C ASN A 22 7.96 -57.37 37.65
N VAL A 23 7.99 -56.94 36.38
CA VAL A 23 7.41 -57.71 35.26
C VAL A 23 8.26 -58.96 34.92
N LEU A 24 9.55 -58.94 35.23
CA LEU A 24 10.48 -60.04 34.97
C LEU A 24 10.94 -60.62 36.31
N GLY A 25 10.15 -61.55 36.85
CA GLY A 25 10.42 -62.22 38.12
C GLY A 25 11.89 -62.64 38.26
N GLY A 26 12.63 -61.86 39.06
CA GLY A 26 14.04 -62.09 39.40
C GLY A 26 15.08 -61.13 38.79
N LYS A 27 14.69 -60.14 37.97
CA LYS A 27 15.63 -59.18 37.37
C LYS A 27 15.23 -57.73 37.70
N SER A 28 16.05 -57.04 38.51
CA SER A 28 15.86 -55.63 38.85
C SER A 28 16.26 -54.74 37.65
N ILE A 29 15.35 -53.85 37.22
CA ILE A 29 15.60 -52.90 36.14
C ILE A 29 16.45 -51.75 36.72
N PRO A 30 17.62 -51.42 36.15
CA PRO A 30 18.44 -50.31 36.64
C PRO A 30 17.74 -48.98 36.35
N THR A 31 17.78 -48.06 37.31
CA THR A 31 17.24 -46.71 37.14
C THR A 31 18.02 -45.98 36.04
N PRO A 32 17.33 -45.30 35.10
CA PRO A 32 18.03 -44.58 34.05
C PRO A 32 18.78 -43.36 34.66
N PRO A 33 19.99 -43.03 34.17
CA PRO A 33 20.80 -41.95 34.74
C PRO A 33 20.12 -40.58 34.80
N TRP A 34 19.16 -40.33 33.90
CA TRP A 34 18.41 -39.06 33.83
C TRP A 34 17.22 -38.99 34.79
N TYR A 35 16.80 -40.10 35.41
CA TYR A 35 15.59 -40.17 36.25
C TYR A 35 15.63 -39.19 37.43
N ASN A 36 16.74 -39.19 38.17
CA ASN A 36 16.93 -38.34 39.35
C ASN A 36 16.86 -36.84 38.99
N ILE A 37 17.34 -36.49 37.80
CA ILE A 37 17.34 -35.10 37.31
C ILE A 37 15.90 -34.67 37.01
N MET A 38 15.12 -35.50 36.30
CA MET A 38 13.74 -35.19 35.93
C MET A 38 12.80 -35.19 37.16
N GLN A 39 13.13 -35.94 38.21
CA GLN A 39 12.41 -35.87 39.48
C GLN A 39 12.68 -34.55 40.23
N SER A 40 13.91 -34.02 40.15
CA SER A 40 14.26 -32.74 40.76
C SER A 40 13.72 -31.52 40.01
N VAL A 41 13.56 -31.65 38.69
CA VAL A 41 13.07 -30.58 37.80
C VAL A 41 11.91 -31.12 36.96
N PRO A 42 10.66 -30.96 37.42
CA PRO A 42 9.51 -31.46 36.67
C PRO A 42 9.33 -30.68 35.36
N PRO A 43 8.84 -31.33 34.29
CA PRO A 43 8.56 -30.65 33.03
C PRO A 43 7.45 -29.61 33.21
N ALA A 44 7.59 -28.46 32.54
CA ALA A 44 6.57 -27.42 32.53
C ALA A 44 5.32 -27.84 31.73
N GLU A 45 4.18 -27.22 32.05
CA GLU A 45 2.92 -27.46 31.34
C GLU A 45 3.00 -26.94 29.89
N THR A 46 3.19 -27.84 28.94
CA THR A 46 3.21 -27.53 27.51
C THR A 46 1.80 -27.59 26.93
N LEU A 47 1.50 -26.78 25.91
CA LEU A 47 0.27 -26.84 25.10
C LEU A 47 -0.98 -26.19 25.73
N VAL A 48 -0.84 -25.32 26.74
CA VAL A 48 -1.94 -24.46 27.21
C VAL A 48 -1.92 -23.13 26.48
N ARG A 49 -3.06 -22.75 25.90
CA ARG A 49 -3.26 -21.39 25.39
C ARG A 49 -3.62 -20.48 26.56
N ASN A 50 -2.65 -19.76 27.12
CA ASN A 50 -2.91 -18.76 28.15
C ASN A 50 -3.51 -17.47 27.54
N VAL A 51 -4.34 -16.79 28.31
CA VAL A 51 -4.85 -15.46 27.92
C VAL A 51 -3.76 -14.44 28.19
N THR A 52 -3.33 -13.72 27.15
CA THR A 52 -2.35 -12.63 27.30
C THR A 52 -2.93 -11.50 28.17
N PRO A 53 -2.19 -10.99 29.18
CA PRO A 53 -2.62 -9.83 29.96
C PRO A 53 -2.97 -8.63 29.06
N ARG A 54 -4.15 -8.04 29.27
CA ARG A 54 -4.64 -6.92 28.45
C ARG A 54 -4.35 -5.59 29.14
N LEU A 55 -3.62 -4.70 28.46
CA LEU A 55 -3.34 -3.33 28.94
C LEU A 55 -4.51 -2.36 28.79
N ARG A 56 -5.54 -2.73 28.00
CA ARG A 56 -6.73 -1.90 27.72
C ARG A 56 -7.98 -2.78 27.70
N SER A 57 -9.13 -2.21 28.03
CA SER A 57 -10.42 -2.91 27.93
C SER A 57 -10.71 -3.29 26.47
N PRO A 58 -11.20 -4.52 26.21
CA PRO A 58 -11.51 -4.96 24.86
C PRO A 58 -12.70 -4.17 24.30
N ASN A 59 -12.54 -3.59 23.12
CA ASN A 59 -13.65 -2.98 22.41
C ASN A 59 -14.50 -4.10 21.76
N LEU A 60 -15.75 -4.26 22.23
CA LEU A 60 -16.69 -5.32 21.81
C LEU A 60 -17.06 -5.25 20.32
N GLN A 61 -16.87 -4.08 19.69
CA GLN A 61 -17.20 -3.84 18.28
C GLN A 61 -15.94 -3.75 17.38
N ALA A 62 -14.74 -4.02 17.93
CA ALA A 62 -13.51 -3.87 17.17
C ALA A 62 -13.36 -4.99 16.12
N ARG A 63 -13.18 -4.57 14.86
CA ARG A 63 -12.82 -5.42 13.73
C ARG A 63 -11.29 -5.51 13.58
N LYS A 64 -10.80 -6.45 12.77
CA LYS A 64 -9.37 -6.59 12.43
C LYS A 64 -8.83 -5.23 11.95
N PRO A 65 -7.78 -4.66 12.58
CA PRO A 65 -7.25 -3.37 12.18
C PRO A 65 -6.69 -3.45 10.76
N LYS A 66 -7.04 -2.46 9.92
CA LYS A 66 -6.49 -2.28 8.56
C LYS A 66 -5.45 -1.16 8.60
N ASN A 67 -4.42 -1.23 7.76
CA ASN A 67 -3.36 -0.21 7.62
C ASN A 67 -2.38 -0.06 8.81
N LEU A 68 -1.99 -1.16 9.46
CA LEU A 68 -0.98 -1.14 10.53
C LEU A 68 0.42 -0.66 10.07
N TYR A 69 0.67 -0.64 8.75
CA TYR A 69 1.95 -0.31 8.12
C TYR A 69 2.04 1.09 7.52
N ARG A 70 1.07 1.99 7.81
CA ARG A 70 1.28 3.40 7.47
C ARG A 70 2.14 4.03 8.57
N PRO A 71 3.38 4.48 8.30
CA PRO A 71 4.12 5.27 9.27
C PRO A 71 3.27 6.49 9.62
N GLN A 72 2.84 6.58 10.88
CA GLN A 72 2.16 7.76 11.36
C GLN A 72 3.17 8.90 11.35
N GLY A 73 2.76 10.09 10.92
CA GLY A 73 3.55 11.32 11.06
C GLY A 73 3.61 11.70 12.53
N ILE A 74 4.45 10.99 13.28
CA ILE A 74 4.56 11.08 14.72
C ILE A 74 5.58 12.17 15.04
N CYS A 75 5.14 13.42 15.10
CA CYS A 75 5.90 14.47 15.78
C CYS A 75 4.97 15.43 16.52
N VAL A 76 3.87 15.86 15.89
CA VAL A 76 2.95 16.84 16.48
C VAL A 76 2.17 16.26 17.66
N VAL A 77 1.51 15.11 17.48
CA VAL A 77 0.65 14.53 18.54
C VAL A 77 1.48 14.10 19.75
N GLN A 78 2.67 13.53 19.53
CA GLN A 78 3.57 13.16 20.62
C GLN A 78 4.14 14.38 21.34
N ARG A 79 4.55 15.43 20.63
CA ARG A 79 5.04 16.66 21.27
C ARG A 79 3.94 17.38 22.03
N GLN A 80 2.72 17.42 21.49
CA GLN A 80 1.55 17.94 22.20
C GLN A 80 1.30 17.17 23.50
N LEU A 81 1.31 15.83 23.44
CA LEU A 81 1.13 14.98 24.64
C LEU A 81 2.26 15.20 25.65
N TRP A 82 3.51 15.36 25.19
CA TRP A 82 4.65 15.66 26.05
C TRP A 82 4.50 17.01 26.76
N LEU A 83 4.05 18.05 26.05
CA LEU A 83 3.75 19.37 26.62
C LEU A 83 2.60 19.29 27.65
N MET A 84 1.62 18.42 27.42
CA MET A 84 0.52 18.18 28.37
C MET A 84 0.98 17.40 29.61
N GLU A 85 1.88 16.42 29.46
CA GLU A 85 2.33 15.58 30.58
C GLU A 85 3.41 16.26 31.44
N LYS A 86 4.42 16.88 30.80
CA LYS A 86 5.56 17.50 31.50
C LYS A 86 5.26 18.93 31.93
N GLU A 87 4.77 19.75 31.02
CA GLU A 87 4.52 21.19 31.28
C GLU A 87 3.09 21.46 31.76
N LYS A 88 2.22 20.43 31.79
CA LYS A 88 0.81 20.52 32.23
C LYS A 88 0.03 21.62 31.51
N LEU A 89 0.37 21.86 30.24
CA LEU A 89 -0.33 22.81 29.39
C LEU A 89 -1.74 22.30 29.07
N SER A 90 -2.67 23.24 28.89
CA SER A 90 -3.98 22.90 28.35
C SER A 90 -3.83 22.39 26.92
N GLU A 91 -4.72 21.48 26.52
CA GLU A 91 -4.68 20.82 25.21
C GLU A 91 -4.59 21.84 24.06
N LYS A 92 -5.40 22.91 24.12
CA LYS A 92 -5.41 23.99 23.11
C LYS A 92 -4.05 24.70 23.00
N LYS A 93 -3.46 25.05 24.14
CA LYS A 93 -2.17 25.76 24.17
C LYS A 93 -1.03 24.87 23.69
N ALA A 94 -1.02 23.60 24.11
CA ALA A 94 -0.04 22.62 23.63
C ALA A 94 -0.15 22.39 22.11
N TYR A 95 -1.38 22.34 21.58
CA TYR A 95 -1.62 22.22 20.14
C TYR A 95 -1.11 23.44 19.36
N ASP A 96 -1.43 24.66 19.79
CA ASP A 96 -1.02 25.89 19.09
C ASP A 96 0.50 26.05 19.03
N ILE A 97 1.21 25.72 20.12
CA ILE A 97 2.68 25.72 20.17
C ILE A 97 3.24 24.71 19.18
N THR A 98 2.79 23.46 19.28
CA THR A 98 3.31 22.38 18.43
C THR A 98 3.00 22.60 16.95
N ARG A 99 1.83 23.16 16.63
CA ARG A 99 1.44 23.54 15.26
C ARG A 99 2.38 24.61 14.69
N ARG A 100 2.78 25.61 15.49
CA ARG A 100 3.71 26.65 15.05
C ARG A 100 5.10 26.08 14.79
N GLU A 101 5.60 25.25 15.70
CA GLU A 101 6.88 24.54 15.51
C GLU A 101 6.85 23.67 14.24
N PHE A 102 5.76 22.96 14.00
CA PHE A 102 5.58 22.14 12.81
C PHE A 102 5.64 22.95 11.52
N TYR A 103 4.91 24.06 11.43
CA TYR A 103 4.94 24.90 10.23
C TYR A 103 6.29 25.58 10.02
N ARG A 104 6.99 25.94 11.10
CA ARG A 104 8.36 26.46 11.00
C ARG A 104 9.30 25.41 10.37
N LEU A 105 9.31 24.18 10.88
CA LEU A 105 10.14 23.10 10.32
C LEU A 105 9.76 22.79 8.86
N ARG A 106 8.47 22.78 8.53
CA ARG A 106 8.02 22.57 7.16
C ARG A 106 8.47 23.67 6.20
N GLN A 107 8.44 24.92 6.66
CA GLN A 107 8.94 26.05 5.89
C GLN A 107 10.45 25.91 5.66
N GLU A 108 11.22 25.55 6.68
CA GLU A 108 12.66 25.30 6.59
C GLU A 108 12.96 24.17 5.59
N GLU A 109 12.26 23.03 5.67
CA GLU A 109 12.41 21.92 4.71
C GLU A 109 12.10 22.31 3.25
N GLU A 110 11.07 23.14 3.03
CA GLU A 110 10.73 23.63 1.69
C GLU A 110 11.75 24.62 1.14
N ILE A 111 12.26 25.51 1.99
CA ILE A 111 13.31 26.46 1.63
C ILE A 111 14.59 25.70 1.31
N GLU A 112 15.00 24.75 2.14
CA GLU A 112 16.20 23.94 1.96
C GLU A 112 16.18 23.20 0.62
N LYS A 113 15.06 22.54 0.27
CA LYS A 113 14.91 21.86 -1.02
C LYS A 113 15.02 22.82 -2.20
N ARG A 114 14.45 24.02 -2.09
CA ARG A 114 14.55 25.04 -3.14
C ARG A 114 15.98 25.52 -3.31
N VAL A 115 16.62 25.92 -2.21
CA VAL A 115 18.00 26.42 -2.20
C VAL A 115 18.95 25.35 -2.70
N ALA A 116 18.85 24.10 -2.25
CA ALA A 116 19.70 23.01 -2.72
C ALA A 116 19.58 22.77 -4.24
N LEU A 117 18.37 22.87 -4.80
CA LEU A 117 18.17 22.77 -6.25
C LEU A 117 18.78 23.97 -6.99
N GLU A 118 18.65 25.17 -6.45
CA GLU A 118 19.24 26.38 -7.02
C GLU A 118 20.77 26.30 -6.98
N GLU A 119 21.37 25.99 -5.83
CA GLU A 119 22.81 25.81 -5.67
C GLU A 119 23.35 24.72 -6.62
N ALA A 120 22.68 23.57 -6.70
CA ALA A 120 23.06 22.50 -7.61
C ALA A 120 23.03 22.97 -9.08
N LYS A 121 21.99 23.71 -9.50
CA LYS A 121 21.91 24.28 -10.85
C LYS A 121 22.99 25.35 -11.07
N HIS A 122 23.28 26.17 -10.06
CA HIS A 122 24.33 27.19 -10.12
C HIS A 122 25.71 26.57 -10.32
N VAL A 123 26.00 25.41 -9.73
CA VAL A 123 27.25 24.66 -9.97
C VAL A 123 27.23 23.82 -11.25
N GLY A 124 26.18 23.94 -12.07
CA GLY A 124 26.04 23.26 -13.36
C GLY A 124 25.50 21.82 -13.29
N ALA A 125 24.91 21.41 -12.16
CA ALA A 125 24.21 20.14 -12.10
C ALA A 125 22.92 20.18 -12.93
N TYR A 126 22.75 19.17 -13.79
CA TYR A 126 21.54 18.99 -14.58
C TYR A 126 20.64 17.92 -13.93
N PHE A 127 19.35 18.20 -13.87
CA PHE A 127 18.33 17.26 -13.41
C PHE A 127 17.45 16.84 -14.59
N GLY A 128 16.96 15.60 -14.56
CA GLY A 128 15.99 15.11 -15.54
C GLY A 128 14.63 15.80 -15.43
N LYS A 129 13.63 15.21 -16.10
CA LYS A 129 12.24 15.70 -16.10
C LYS A 129 11.71 15.90 -14.67
N SER A 130 11.10 17.07 -14.42
CA SER A 130 10.48 17.34 -13.12
C SER A 130 9.24 16.48 -12.93
N ARG A 131 8.76 16.38 -11.68
CA ARG A 131 7.50 15.69 -11.40
C ARG A 131 6.31 16.28 -12.17
N ILE A 132 6.33 17.59 -12.41
CA ILE A 132 5.30 18.30 -13.18
C ILE A 132 5.40 17.93 -14.67
N ASP A 133 6.61 17.85 -15.22
CA ASP A 133 6.78 17.44 -16.62
C ASP A 133 6.34 16.00 -16.86
N VAL A 134 6.58 15.12 -15.88
CA VAL A 134 6.09 13.74 -15.91
C VAL A 134 4.57 13.70 -15.81
N SER A 135 3.95 14.52 -14.97
CA SER A 135 2.48 14.57 -14.90
C SER A 135 1.86 15.09 -16.19
N HIS A 136 2.39 16.16 -16.78
CA HIS A 136 1.90 16.66 -18.07
C HIS A 136 2.00 15.59 -19.16
N GLN A 137 3.12 14.85 -19.24
CA GLN A 137 3.26 13.76 -20.22
C GLN A 137 2.26 12.62 -20.04
N LEU A 138 1.83 12.35 -18.81
CA LEU A 138 0.79 11.36 -18.54
C LEU A 138 -0.60 11.90 -18.91
N GLU A 139 -0.87 13.15 -18.57
CA GLU A 139 -2.10 13.85 -18.93
C GLU A 139 -2.27 13.93 -20.45
N ASP A 140 -1.22 14.29 -21.19
CA ASP A 140 -1.23 14.35 -22.65
C ASP A 140 -1.55 12.98 -23.28
N ARG A 141 -0.98 11.90 -22.74
CA ARG A 141 -1.25 10.53 -23.23
C ARG A 141 -2.71 10.14 -23.06
N GLU A 142 -3.27 10.42 -21.88
CA GLU A 142 -4.69 10.15 -21.63
C GLU A 142 -5.61 11.08 -22.43
N PHE A 143 -5.17 12.32 -22.68
CA PHE A 143 -5.90 13.25 -23.54
C PHE A 143 -5.97 12.76 -24.98
N GLU A 144 -4.89 12.23 -25.55
CA GLU A 144 -4.91 11.63 -26.88
C GLU A 144 -5.82 10.38 -26.94
N ASN A 145 -5.78 9.53 -25.91
CA ASN A 145 -6.71 8.40 -25.79
C ASN A 145 -8.17 8.89 -25.79
N TRP A 146 -8.47 9.94 -25.02
CA TRP A 146 -9.79 10.55 -24.96
C TRP A 146 -10.19 11.17 -26.30
N LYS A 147 -9.28 11.83 -27.02
CA LYS A 147 -9.55 12.43 -28.33
C LYS A 147 -10.01 11.39 -29.35
N ILE A 148 -9.35 10.23 -29.38
CA ILE A 148 -9.74 9.11 -30.25
C ILE A 148 -11.13 8.59 -29.87
N TRP A 149 -11.40 8.44 -28.57
CA TRP A 149 -12.72 8.00 -28.10
C TRP A 149 -13.81 9.03 -28.43
N ALA A 150 -13.55 10.31 -28.20
CA ALA A 150 -14.48 11.40 -28.47
C ALA A 150 -14.82 11.48 -29.96
N GLY A 151 -13.83 11.33 -30.85
CA GLY A 151 -14.06 11.26 -32.30
C GLY A 151 -14.99 10.11 -32.69
N LYS A 152 -14.78 8.92 -32.14
CA LYS A 152 -15.65 7.75 -32.37
C LYS A 152 -17.06 7.96 -31.83
N GLU A 153 -17.19 8.63 -30.69
CA GLU A 153 -18.49 8.90 -30.08
C GLU A 153 -19.26 9.99 -30.85
N THR A 154 -18.58 11.02 -31.35
CA THR A 154 -19.19 12.02 -32.24
C THR A 154 -19.63 11.37 -33.54
N GLU A 155 -18.80 10.55 -34.19
CA GLU A 155 -19.18 9.79 -35.39
C GLU A 155 -20.41 8.91 -35.13
N ARG A 156 -20.45 8.20 -34.00
CA ARG A 156 -21.62 7.39 -33.61
C ARG A 156 -22.86 8.25 -33.41
N GLN A 157 -22.74 9.39 -32.75
CA GLN A 157 -23.85 10.29 -32.50
C GLN A 157 -24.39 10.91 -33.80
N GLU A 158 -23.50 11.27 -34.73
CA GLU A 158 -23.88 11.75 -36.06
C GLU A 158 -24.52 10.67 -36.90
N ALA A 159 -24.01 9.44 -36.87
CA ALA A 159 -24.63 8.30 -37.54
C ALA A 159 -26.04 8.03 -36.99
N SER A 160 -26.22 8.08 -35.66
CA SER A 160 -27.53 7.96 -35.03
C SER A 160 -28.48 9.09 -35.46
N ARG A 161 -27.99 10.34 -35.49
CA ARG A 161 -28.77 11.51 -35.95
C ARG A 161 -29.14 11.38 -37.42
N ASN A 162 -28.22 10.93 -38.28
CA ASN A 162 -28.50 10.75 -39.70
C ASN A 162 -29.54 9.65 -39.92
N SER A 163 -29.44 8.54 -39.17
CA SER A 163 -30.46 7.48 -39.21
C SER A 163 -31.83 7.92 -38.69
N GLU A 164 -31.88 8.91 -37.80
CA GLU A 164 -33.13 9.50 -37.31
C GLU A 164 -33.76 10.48 -38.32
N ILE A 165 -32.94 11.06 -39.21
CA ILE A 165 -33.38 12.02 -40.24
C ILE A 165 -33.76 11.32 -41.56
N GLU A 166 -33.20 10.14 -41.87
CA GLU A 166 -33.46 9.40 -43.12
C GLU A 166 -34.85 8.71 -43.22
N ASP A 167 -35.76 8.88 -42.25
CA ASP A 167 -37.15 8.35 -42.31
C ASP A 167 -38.21 9.45 -42.45
N PHE A 168 -38.01 10.43 -43.33
CA PHE A 168 -39.11 11.24 -43.85
C PHE A 168 -38.89 11.55 -45.33
N GLY A 169 -39.37 10.61 -46.16
CA GLY A 169 -39.08 10.53 -47.58
C GLY A 169 -39.36 11.81 -48.37
N LEU A 170 -38.35 12.21 -49.13
CA LEU A 170 -38.51 13.03 -50.32
C LEU A 170 -37.86 12.28 -51.48
N GLU A 171 -38.70 11.96 -52.46
CA GLU A 171 -38.40 11.33 -53.74
C GLU A 171 -37.12 11.89 -54.39
N GLU A 172 -36.25 10.97 -54.82
CA GLU A 172 -35.10 11.27 -55.67
C GLU A 172 -35.58 11.96 -56.96
N VAL A 173 -35.16 13.21 -57.13
CA VAL A 173 -35.05 13.82 -58.46
C VAL A 173 -33.56 13.84 -58.78
N GLU A 174 -33.14 12.90 -59.63
CA GLU A 174 -31.86 12.95 -60.33
C GLU A 174 -31.81 14.24 -61.18
N GLU A 175 -30.91 15.16 -60.85
CA GLU A 175 -30.40 16.14 -61.80
C GLU A 175 -28.86 16.18 -61.72
N ASP A 176 -28.25 15.51 -62.69
CA ASP A 176 -26.83 15.60 -63.04
C ASP A 176 -26.45 17.04 -63.42
N ILE A 177 -25.52 17.65 -62.70
CA ILE A 177 -24.69 18.74 -63.25
C ILE A 177 -23.22 18.47 -62.87
N ALA A 178 -22.49 18.02 -63.89
CA ALA A 178 -21.04 17.92 -63.90
C ALA A 178 -20.38 19.27 -64.25
N ASP A 179 -19.11 19.39 -63.84
CA ASP A 179 -18.09 20.41 -64.11
C ASP A 179 -18.26 21.79 -63.47
N ASP A 180 -17.43 22.07 -62.46
CA ASP A 180 -16.17 22.77 -62.76
C ASP A 180 -15.12 22.53 -61.66
N ALA A 181 -13.89 22.27 -62.07
CA ALA A 181 -12.75 22.01 -61.22
C ALA A 181 -11.62 22.98 -61.60
N GLU A 182 -11.18 23.80 -60.64
CA GLU A 182 -9.79 24.28 -60.61
C GLU A 182 -9.20 24.05 -59.19
N PRO A 183 -7.94 23.55 -59.10
CA PRO A 183 -7.29 23.23 -57.84
C PRO A 183 -6.37 24.37 -57.37
N GLU A 184 -6.45 24.76 -56.10
CA GLU A 184 -5.36 25.51 -55.45
C GLU A 184 -4.40 24.55 -54.74
N GLU A 185 -3.21 24.40 -55.33
CA GLU A 185 -1.99 23.96 -54.64
C GLU A 185 -1.63 24.94 -53.52
N LYS A 186 -1.32 24.41 -52.32
CA LYS A 186 -0.03 24.61 -51.59
C LYS A 186 -0.16 24.19 -50.12
N ALA A 187 0.59 23.16 -49.73
CA ALA A 187 1.41 23.15 -48.51
C ALA A 187 2.29 21.88 -48.49
N GLU A 188 3.40 22.03 -49.21
CA GLU A 188 4.73 21.48 -48.99
C GLU A 188 4.96 20.63 -47.72
N ALA A 189 5.29 19.36 -47.93
CA ALA A 189 5.82 18.45 -46.94
C ALA A 189 7.29 18.79 -46.62
N VAL A 190 7.63 18.91 -45.32
CA VAL A 190 9.01 18.83 -44.83
C VAL A 190 9.22 17.50 -44.12
N GLU A 191 9.63 16.53 -44.93
CA GLU A 191 10.77 15.62 -44.74
C GLU A 191 11.15 15.22 -43.28
N GLY A 192 10.53 14.14 -42.81
CA GLY A 192 11.04 13.37 -41.68
C GLY A 192 12.28 12.57 -42.09
N LYS A 193 13.47 13.06 -41.72
CA LYS A 193 14.70 12.28 -41.75
C LYS A 193 14.62 11.11 -40.77
N LYS A 194 14.62 9.92 -41.32
CA LYS A 194 14.84 8.64 -40.66
C LYS A 194 16.34 8.37 -40.58
N SER A 195 16.83 8.02 -39.38
CA SER A 195 17.89 7.02 -39.07
C SER A 195 18.57 7.35 -37.73
N PRO A 196 19.25 6.39 -37.07
CA PRO A 196 18.88 5.03 -36.70
C PRO A 196 18.60 4.89 -35.19
#